data_AF-A0A920W422-F1
#
_entry.id   AF-A0A920W422-F1
#
_cell.length_a   1.000
_cell.length_b   1.000
_cell.length_c   1.000
_cell.angle_alpha   90.00
_cell.angle_beta   90.00
_cell.angle_gamma   90.00
#
_symmetry.space_group_name_H-M   'P 1'
#
loop_
_entity.id
_entity.type
_entity.pdbx_description
1 polymer ?
#
loop_
_entity_poly.entity_id
_entity_poly.type
_entity_poly.pdbx_seq_one_letter_code
_entity_poly.pdbx_strand_id
1 'polypeptide(L)'
;MKKFLICILLVGLIFPQNRNQRDLDRNIDQFRMISFTRPLESGLVEIMSFVVIPNRSLQFIKEKNKFIAEYDANIFVTTDDEDVQVATGSFSDKIVSNRFSETTSKVKSTVLNTSFVVPLGDYNVSMTVKDLDTKLSSKKNNEVKLKQFSNDSQIYDPIFIKEAKGEWGFKSNEFPIDANQIVVKNNEIKFYQYATVDIGEYEMVINILSGKEVQWNKTINSSSDSRIVSHLITVPTTDIDKKDLKVQISINQKNSTESRSLGFRFRNSFMPDSINNIDLALSQMSYILTPEERKELKKLKQSDKENFFKKAWARRDPKPDTKINELMDEYYARVAFTEENFSRGTAGGWRSDMGMIFILFGKPDDIQRYSSMQSNYSYETWYYFSIGQEFAFIDDYGFGDYRLRYPFVY
;
A
#
# COMPACT_ATOMS: atom_id res chain seq x y z
N MET A 1 15.55 42.88 -62.23
CA MET A 1 15.01 42.57 -60.89
C MET A 1 14.36 41.19 -60.93
N LYS A 2 15.07 40.13 -60.55
CA LYS A 2 14.51 38.77 -60.42
C LYS A 2 14.35 38.48 -58.92
N LYS A 3 13.11 38.26 -58.49
CA LYS A 3 12.75 37.98 -57.09
C LYS A 3 13.11 36.52 -56.75
N PHE A 4 13.89 36.32 -55.69
CA PHE A 4 14.15 35.01 -55.09
C PHE A 4 12.92 34.57 -54.27
N LEU A 5 12.41 33.37 -54.55
CA LEU A 5 11.37 32.72 -53.77
C LEU A 5 12.05 31.86 -52.69
N ILE A 6 11.90 32.22 -51.42
CA ILE A 6 12.39 31.44 -50.29
C ILE A 6 11.29 30.46 -49.89
N CYS A 7 11.49 29.17 -50.17
CA CYS A 7 10.67 28.09 -49.63
C CYS A 7 11.12 27.77 -48.20
N ILE A 8 10.29 28.12 -47.21
CA ILE A 8 10.46 27.68 -45.82
C ILE A 8 9.78 26.32 -45.68
N LEU A 9 10.58 25.25 -45.59
CA LEU A 9 10.13 23.92 -45.21
C LEU A 9 9.97 23.88 -43.69
N LEU A 10 8.73 23.98 -43.22
CA LEU A 10 8.35 23.76 -41.82
C LEU A 10 8.38 22.24 -41.55
N VAL A 11 9.50 21.74 -41.04
CA VAL A 11 9.59 20.39 -40.48
C VAL A 11 8.94 20.44 -39.10
N GLY A 12 7.71 19.93 -39.01
CA GLY A 12 7.02 19.72 -37.74
C GLY A 12 7.78 18.66 -36.93
N LEU A 13 8.46 19.08 -35.87
CA LEU A 13 8.94 18.19 -34.82
C LEU A 13 7.71 17.68 -34.05
N ILE A 14 7.20 16.51 -34.45
CA ILE A 14 6.27 15.74 -33.63
C ILE A 14 7.10 15.21 -32.46
N PHE A 15 7.03 15.88 -31.32
CA PHE A 15 7.48 15.30 -30.06
C PHE A 15 6.44 14.23 -29.66
N PRO A 16 6.79 12.92 -29.65
CA PRO A 16 5.92 11.95 -28.99
C PRO A 16 5.86 12.32 -27.51
N GLN A 17 4.65 12.62 -27.01
CA GLN A 17 4.42 12.79 -25.58
C GLN A 17 4.92 11.55 -24.84
N ASN A 18 5.83 11.78 -23.90
CA ASN A 18 6.56 10.78 -23.12
C ASN A 18 5.67 10.06 -22.07
N ARG A 19 4.55 9.47 -22.52
CA ARG A 19 3.55 8.83 -21.65
C ARG A 19 3.99 7.42 -21.20
N ASN A 20 4.73 6.70 -22.06
CA ASN A 20 5.19 5.35 -21.74
C ASN A 20 6.34 5.30 -20.72
N GLN A 21 7.22 6.31 -20.70
CA GLN A 21 8.36 6.30 -19.77
C GLN A 21 7.90 6.54 -18.33
N ARG A 22 6.89 7.39 -18.11
CA ARG A 22 6.28 7.59 -16.78
C ARG A 22 5.59 6.34 -16.22
N ASP A 23 4.99 5.50 -17.08
CA ASP A 23 4.37 4.23 -16.64
C ASP A 23 5.39 3.11 -16.42
N LEU A 24 6.53 3.14 -17.12
CA LEU A 24 7.68 2.25 -16.87
C LEU A 24 8.38 2.60 -15.55
N ASP A 25 8.63 3.90 -15.28
CA ASP A 25 9.19 4.38 -14.01
C ASP A 25 8.33 3.96 -12.81
N ARG A 26 6.99 3.99 -12.96
CA ARG A 26 6.04 3.55 -11.92
C ARG A 26 6.08 2.06 -11.60
N ASN A 27 6.61 1.21 -12.47
CA ASN A 27 6.59 -0.24 -12.24
C ASN A 27 7.70 -0.68 -11.30
N ILE A 28 8.92 -0.20 -11.52
CA ILE A 28 10.07 -0.54 -10.69
C ILE A 28 9.84 -0.09 -9.24
N ASP A 29 9.13 1.02 -9.00
CA ASP A 29 8.74 1.52 -7.67
C ASP A 29 7.78 0.63 -6.87
N GLN A 30 7.20 -0.41 -7.47
CA GLN A 30 6.20 -1.27 -6.81
C GLN A 30 6.81 -2.33 -5.87
N PHE A 31 8.14 -2.47 -5.82
CA PHE A 31 8.77 -3.35 -4.82
C PHE A 31 8.45 -2.86 -3.41
N ARG A 32 8.47 -3.76 -2.44
CA ARG A 32 8.28 -3.42 -1.02
C ARG A 32 9.50 -3.81 -0.23
N MET A 33 9.81 -3.00 0.77
CA MET A 33 10.88 -3.24 1.71
C MET A 33 10.29 -3.16 3.11
N ILE A 34 10.76 -4.05 3.98
CA ILE A 34 10.53 -3.93 5.41
C ILE A 34 11.75 -4.42 6.17
N SER A 35 12.06 -3.72 7.26
CA SER A 35 13.09 -4.10 8.21
C SER A 35 12.46 -4.39 9.56
N PHE A 36 12.97 -5.42 10.24
CA PHE A 36 12.60 -5.77 11.60
C PHE A 36 13.85 -5.86 12.46
N THR A 37 13.70 -5.65 13.76
CA THR A 37 14.82 -5.69 14.70
C THR A 37 14.54 -6.67 15.82
N ARG A 38 15.56 -7.45 16.20
CA ARG A 38 15.53 -8.26 17.42
C ARG A 38 16.86 -8.19 18.16
N PRO A 39 16.87 -8.31 19.50
CA PRO A 39 18.10 -8.33 20.28
C PRO A 39 18.86 -9.64 20.09
N LEU A 40 20.18 -9.59 20.26
CA LEU A 40 21.08 -10.75 20.33
C LEU A 40 21.77 -10.81 21.69
N GLU A 41 22.09 -12.02 22.15
CA GLU A 41 22.72 -12.27 23.46
C GLU A 41 24.06 -11.55 23.63
N SER A 42 24.72 -11.17 22.53
CA SER A 42 25.93 -10.36 22.53
C SER A 42 25.71 -8.89 22.92
N GLY A 43 24.46 -8.45 23.13
CA GLY A 43 24.08 -7.04 23.31
C GLY A 43 24.00 -6.24 22.00
N LEU A 44 24.17 -6.92 20.86
CA LEU A 44 24.00 -6.33 19.53
C LEU A 44 22.54 -6.51 19.08
N VAL A 45 22.17 -5.80 18.01
CA VAL A 45 20.85 -5.87 17.39
C VAL A 45 20.97 -6.47 16.00
N GLU A 46 20.10 -7.41 15.70
CA GLU A 46 19.95 -7.94 14.35
C GLU A 46 18.86 -7.16 13.60
N ILE A 47 19.24 -6.50 12.51
CA ILE A 47 18.33 -5.87 11.55
C ILE A 47 18.06 -6.88 10.44
N MET A 48 16.87 -7.48 10.44
CA MET A 48 16.39 -8.39 9.40
C MET A 48 15.67 -7.58 8.31
N SER A 49 16.20 -7.58 7.09
CA SER A 49 15.64 -6.83 5.96
C SER A 49 15.02 -7.78 4.93
N PHE A 50 13.79 -7.47 4.51
CA PHE A 50 13.04 -8.22 3.51
C PHE A 50 12.65 -7.32 2.35
N VAL A 51 12.84 -7.82 1.14
CA VAL A 51 12.45 -7.14 -0.10
C VAL A 51 11.54 -8.05 -0.89
N VAL A 52 10.36 -7.54 -1.25
CA VAL A 52 9.40 -8.25 -2.10
C VAL A 52 9.31 -7.53 -3.43
N ILE A 53 9.72 -8.19 -4.50
CA ILE A 53 9.73 -7.66 -5.87
C ILE A 53 8.64 -8.38 -6.67
N PRO A 54 7.47 -7.75 -6.92
CA PRO A 54 6.47 -8.29 -7.84
C PRO A 54 7.03 -8.46 -9.24
N ASN A 55 6.60 -9.48 -9.97
CA ASN A 55 7.01 -9.66 -11.36
C ASN A 55 6.69 -8.42 -12.21
N ARG A 56 5.54 -7.79 -11.99
CA ARG A 56 5.15 -6.55 -12.67
C ARG A 56 6.16 -5.41 -12.49
N SER A 57 7.00 -5.44 -11.44
CA SER A 57 8.02 -4.43 -11.21
C SER A 57 9.21 -4.50 -12.17
N LEU A 58 9.40 -5.65 -12.83
CA LEU A 58 10.51 -5.88 -13.73
C LEU A 58 10.03 -6.03 -15.17
N GLN A 59 10.89 -5.65 -16.10
CA GLN A 59 10.69 -5.87 -17.51
C GLN A 59 11.09 -7.30 -17.85
N PHE A 60 10.13 -8.06 -18.36
CA PHE A 60 10.40 -9.39 -18.89
C PHE A 60 10.66 -9.32 -20.39
N ILE A 61 11.76 -9.94 -20.82
CA ILE A 61 12.11 -10.13 -22.23
C ILE A 61 11.75 -11.55 -22.65
N LYS A 62 11.09 -11.68 -23.81
CA LYS A 62 10.73 -12.99 -24.36
C LYS A 62 11.95 -13.63 -25.00
N GLU A 63 12.34 -14.79 -24.49
CA GLU A 63 13.38 -15.64 -25.06
C GLU A 63 12.82 -17.01 -25.46
N LYS A 64 12.72 -17.26 -26.77
CA LYS A 64 12.12 -18.48 -27.33
C LYS A 64 10.71 -18.72 -26.76
N ASN A 65 10.57 -19.70 -25.87
CA ASN A 65 9.30 -20.11 -25.23
C ASN A 65 9.18 -19.66 -23.77
N LYS A 66 10.06 -18.76 -23.30
CA LYS A 66 10.10 -18.28 -21.92
C LYS A 66 10.20 -16.77 -21.89
N PHE A 67 10.01 -16.22 -20.71
CA PHE A 67 10.18 -14.81 -20.39
C PHE A 67 11.19 -14.71 -19.26
N ILE A 68 12.18 -13.84 -19.40
CA ILE A 68 13.27 -13.66 -18.43
C ILE A 68 13.32 -12.18 -18.03
N ALA A 69 13.50 -11.92 -16.75
CA ALA A 69 13.82 -10.59 -16.23
C ALA A 69 15.02 -10.72 -15.30
N GLU A 70 15.98 -9.81 -15.39
CA GLU A 70 17.16 -9.78 -14.54
C GLU A 70 17.18 -8.51 -13.69
N TYR A 71 17.65 -8.61 -12.45
CA TYR A 71 17.68 -7.47 -11.52
C TYR A 71 18.94 -7.47 -10.65
N ASP A 72 19.33 -6.26 -10.24
CA ASP A 72 20.26 -6.02 -9.14
C ASP A 72 19.51 -5.40 -7.96
N ALA A 73 19.81 -5.86 -6.75
CA ALA A 73 19.15 -5.45 -5.52
C ALA A 73 20.22 -5.18 -4.45
N ASN A 74 20.27 -3.95 -3.92
CA ASN A 74 21.28 -3.54 -2.94
C ASN A 74 20.63 -2.94 -1.70
N ILE A 75 20.93 -3.50 -0.54
CA ILE A 75 20.52 -2.99 0.77
C ILE A 75 21.72 -2.34 1.43
N PHE A 76 21.54 -1.15 1.98
CA PHE A 76 22.53 -0.41 2.74
C PHE A 76 21.94 -0.07 4.10
N VAL A 77 22.72 -0.28 5.15
CA VAL A 77 22.44 0.24 6.49
C VAL A 77 23.41 1.38 6.73
N THR A 78 22.88 2.56 7.02
CA THR A 78 23.65 3.75 7.40
C THR A 78 23.25 4.21 8.79
N THR A 79 24.11 4.99 9.42
CA THR A 79 23.74 5.78 10.60
C THR A 79 22.57 6.73 10.28
N ASP A 80 21.89 7.22 11.31
CA ASP A 80 20.68 8.05 11.17
C ASP A 80 20.90 9.37 10.42
N ASP A 81 22.11 9.91 10.48
CA ASP A 81 22.56 11.08 9.71
C ASP A 81 22.90 10.77 8.25
N GLU A 82 22.74 9.51 7.82
CA GLU A 82 23.14 8.98 6.50
C GLU A 82 24.64 9.12 6.18
N ASP A 83 25.49 9.49 7.16
CA ASP A 83 26.90 9.81 6.92
C ASP A 83 27.80 8.58 6.84
N VAL A 84 27.49 7.52 7.61
CA VAL A 84 28.35 6.33 7.72
C VAL A 84 27.60 5.08 7.32
N GLN A 85 28.07 4.39 6.28
CA GLN A 85 27.61 3.06 5.93
C GLN A 85 28.15 2.03 6.93
N VAL A 86 27.25 1.34 7.63
CA VAL A 86 27.61 0.32 8.64
C VAL A 86 27.49 -1.11 8.11
N ALA A 87 26.63 -1.35 7.11
CA ALA A 87 26.50 -2.66 6.47
C ALA A 87 25.94 -2.56 5.05
N THR A 88 26.19 -3.57 4.22
CA THR A 88 25.60 -3.70 2.89
C THR A 88 25.33 -5.15 2.52
N GLY A 89 24.27 -5.38 1.75
CA GLY A 89 23.96 -6.66 1.12
C GLY A 89 23.61 -6.43 -0.36
N SER A 90 24.11 -7.31 -1.23
CA SER A 90 23.90 -7.22 -2.67
C SER A 90 23.39 -8.54 -3.22
N PHE A 91 22.41 -8.46 -4.11
CA PHE A 91 21.77 -9.59 -4.77
C PHE A 91 21.69 -9.30 -6.26
N SER A 92 21.99 -10.30 -7.07
CA SER A 92 21.79 -10.25 -8.53
C SER A 92 21.26 -11.61 -8.95
N ASP A 93 20.11 -11.64 -9.62
CA ASP A 93 19.47 -12.88 -10.06
C ASP A 93 18.53 -12.64 -11.24
N LYS A 94 18.00 -13.73 -11.80
CA LYS A 94 17.03 -13.73 -12.89
C LYS A 94 15.75 -14.48 -12.54
N ILE A 95 14.63 -13.94 -12.98
CA ILE A 95 13.32 -14.56 -12.87
C ILE A 95 12.93 -15.16 -14.21
N VAL A 96 12.62 -16.46 -14.23
CA VAL A 96 12.16 -17.16 -15.43
C VAL A 96 10.67 -17.49 -15.31
N SER A 97 9.90 -17.06 -16.30
CA SER A 97 8.47 -17.36 -16.45
C SER A 97 8.20 -18.13 -17.74
N ASN A 98 7.27 -19.08 -17.69
CA ASN A 98 6.81 -19.82 -18.87
C ASN A 98 5.51 -19.25 -19.47
N ARG A 99 4.87 -18.27 -18.82
CA ARG A 99 3.57 -17.70 -19.23
C ARG A 99 3.61 -16.18 -19.17
N PHE A 100 3.11 -15.54 -20.22
CA PHE A 100 3.02 -14.08 -20.25
C PHE A 100 2.18 -13.50 -19.10
N SER A 101 1.10 -14.17 -18.69
CA SER A 101 0.28 -13.71 -17.56
C SER A 101 1.01 -13.66 -16.22
N GLU A 102 2.13 -14.37 -16.07
CA GLU A 102 2.95 -14.31 -14.86
C GLU A 102 3.90 -13.11 -14.86
N THR A 103 4.28 -12.58 -16.03
CA THR A 103 5.24 -11.47 -16.13
C THR A 103 4.63 -10.15 -15.66
N THR A 104 3.31 -10.00 -15.80
CA THR A 104 2.56 -8.81 -15.37
C THR A 104 1.89 -8.98 -14.00
N SER A 105 2.21 -10.07 -13.28
CA SER A 105 1.58 -10.40 -12.01
C SER A 105 1.98 -9.44 -10.88
N LYS A 106 0.99 -8.89 -10.18
CA LYS A 106 1.17 -8.17 -8.91
C LYS A 106 1.35 -9.11 -7.70
N VAL A 107 1.04 -10.40 -7.87
CA VAL A 107 0.98 -11.39 -6.77
C VAL A 107 2.17 -12.35 -6.81
N LYS A 108 2.61 -12.75 -8.01
CA LYS A 108 3.84 -13.52 -8.16
C LYS A 108 5.01 -12.58 -7.92
N SER A 109 5.81 -12.89 -6.91
CA SER A 109 6.89 -12.03 -6.44
C SER A 109 8.10 -12.86 -6.05
N THR A 110 9.27 -12.28 -6.23
CA THR A 110 10.51 -12.76 -5.61
C THR A 110 10.67 -12.10 -4.25
N VAL A 111 11.15 -12.87 -3.28
CA VAL A 111 11.42 -12.39 -1.93
C VAL A 111 12.91 -12.54 -1.67
N LEU A 112 13.57 -11.44 -1.36
CA LEU A 112 14.95 -11.40 -0.90
C LEU A 112 14.94 -11.12 0.60
N ASN A 113 15.87 -11.73 1.32
CA ASN A 113 16.10 -11.42 2.72
C ASN A 113 17.59 -11.46 3.06
N THR A 114 17.97 -10.67 4.05
CA THR A 114 19.29 -10.70 4.69
C THR A 114 19.15 -10.14 6.10
N SER A 115 20.14 -10.38 6.95
CA SER A 115 20.25 -9.71 8.22
C SER A 115 21.62 -9.06 8.41
N PHE A 116 21.64 -8.02 9.24
CA PHE A 116 22.84 -7.28 9.61
C PHE A 116 22.91 -7.21 11.13
N VAL A 117 24.08 -7.49 11.70
CA VAL A 117 24.30 -7.36 13.14
C VAL A 117 25.00 -6.04 13.40
N VAL A 118 24.36 -5.16 14.15
CA VAL A 118 24.83 -3.80 14.41
C VAL A 118 24.76 -3.48 15.91
N PRO A 119 25.56 -2.51 16.41
CA PRO A 119 25.37 -1.97 17.75
C PRO A 119 23.98 -1.39 17.96
N LEU A 120 23.55 -1.24 19.22
CA LEU A 120 22.33 -0.51 19.53
C LEU A 120 22.46 0.96 19.09
N GLY A 121 21.53 1.43 18.26
CA GLY A 121 21.52 2.79 17.72
C GLY A 121 20.41 3.01 16.70
N ASP A 122 20.24 4.25 16.25
CA ASP A 122 19.30 4.59 15.19
C ASP A 122 19.98 4.44 13.82
N TYR A 123 19.26 3.85 12.86
CA TYR A 123 19.78 3.53 11.53
C TYR A 123 18.77 3.84 10.44
N ASN A 124 19.30 4.15 9.25
CA ASN A 124 18.54 4.19 8.02
C ASN A 124 18.87 2.96 7.18
N VAL A 125 17.86 2.17 6.84
CA VAL A 125 18.00 1.05 5.91
C VAL A 125 17.46 1.49 4.57
N SER A 126 18.32 1.54 3.55
CA SER A 126 17.91 1.86 2.19
C SER A 126 18.07 0.67 1.26
N MET A 127 17.12 0.50 0.36
CA MET A 127 17.11 -0.55 -0.65
C MET A 127 17.00 0.06 -2.03
N THR A 128 17.87 -0.38 -2.94
CA THR A 128 17.80 -0.03 -4.36
C THR A 128 17.56 -1.29 -5.18
N VAL A 129 16.49 -1.30 -5.98
CA VAL A 129 16.22 -2.33 -6.98
C VAL A 129 16.42 -1.73 -8.36
N LYS A 130 17.22 -2.39 -9.19
CA LYS A 130 17.52 -2.02 -10.57
C LYS A 130 17.11 -3.14 -11.50
N ASP A 131 16.32 -2.80 -12.49
CA ASP A 131 16.00 -3.69 -13.60
C ASP A 131 17.16 -3.66 -14.62
N LEU A 132 17.69 -4.82 -14.98
CA LEU A 132 18.88 -4.90 -15.82
C LEU A 132 18.58 -4.73 -17.30
N ASP A 133 17.34 -4.85 -17.75
CA ASP A 133 16.96 -4.65 -19.15
C ASP A 133 16.73 -3.16 -19.44
N THR A 134 15.86 -2.52 -18.66
CA THR A 134 15.50 -1.10 -18.78
C THR A 134 16.55 -0.15 -18.18
N LYS A 135 17.42 -0.68 -17.31
CA LYS A 135 18.39 0.09 -16.49
C LYS A 135 17.75 1.06 -15.50
N LEU A 136 16.43 1.06 -15.36
CA LEU A 136 15.72 1.87 -14.37
C LEU A 136 15.97 1.31 -12.97
N SER A 137 16.06 2.22 -12.00
CA SER A 137 16.26 1.88 -10.59
C SER A 137 15.34 2.65 -9.71
N SER A 138 14.87 2.02 -8.64
CA SER A 138 14.08 2.63 -7.60
C SER A 138 14.71 2.42 -6.23
N LYS A 139 14.64 3.43 -5.37
CA LYS A 139 15.16 3.42 -4.00
C LYS A 139 14.04 3.59 -3.00
N LYS A 140 14.06 2.80 -1.93
CA LYS A 140 13.17 2.94 -0.76
C LYS A 140 14.00 2.98 0.51
N ASN A 141 13.55 3.79 1.46
CA ASN A 141 14.18 3.93 2.77
C ASN A 141 13.22 3.47 3.87
N ASN A 142 13.78 2.93 4.94
CA ASN A 142 13.08 2.55 6.16
C ASN A 142 13.93 2.99 7.36
N GLU A 143 13.37 3.85 8.21
CA GLU A 143 14.03 4.25 9.45
C GLU A 143 13.86 3.17 10.52
N VAL A 144 14.96 2.80 11.16
CA VAL A 144 14.99 1.88 12.29
C VAL A 144 15.37 2.68 13.52
N LYS A 145 14.37 3.05 14.31
CA LYS A 145 14.55 3.79 15.56
C LYS A 145 14.57 2.82 16.75
N LEU A 146 15.71 2.75 17.42
CA LEU A 146 15.91 1.91 18.59
C LEU A 146 16.04 2.81 19.82
N LYS A 147 14.90 3.25 20.35
CA LYS A 147 14.86 3.97 21.62
C LYS A 147 15.56 3.16 22.70
N GLN A 148 16.58 3.77 23.29
CA GLN A 148 17.19 3.27 24.52
C GLN A 148 16.33 3.77 25.68
N PHE A 149 15.62 2.86 26.33
CA PHE A 149 14.89 3.17 27.55
C PHE A 149 15.86 3.10 28.74
N SER A 150 15.54 3.80 29.83
CA SER A 150 16.40 3.87 31.01
C SER A 150 16.47 2.54 31.76
N ASN A 151 17.68 2.12 32.13
CA ASN A 151 18.05 0.87 32.82
C ASN A 151 17.95 -0.42 31.96
N ASP A 152 18.87 -0.59 30.99
CA ASP A 152 19.19 -1.83 30.23
C ASP A 152 18.05 -2.61 29.54
N SER A 153 16.80 -2.26 29.80
CA SER A 153 15.60 -2.92 29.33
C SER A 153 15.09 -2.19 28.11
N GLN A 154 14.70 -2.94 27.08
CA GLN A 154 14.27 -2.39 25.81
C GLN A 154 13.19 -3.26 25.22
N ILE A 155 12.08 -2.63 24.83
CA ILE A 155 11.00 -3.29 24.11
C ILE A 155 11.22 -3.07 22.62
N TYR A 156 11.19 -4.13 21.83
CA TYR A 156 11.31 -4.07 20.37
C TYR A 156 9.92 -4.03 19.73
N ASP A 157 9.84 -3.48 18.52
CA ASP A 157 8.57 -3.46 17.78
C ASP A 157 8.11 -4.90 17.50
N PRO A 158 6.81 -5.22 17.68
CA PRO A 158 6.31 -6.57 17.46
C PRO A 158 6.45 -6.97 15.98
N ILE A 159 6.91 -8.19 15.74
CA ILE A 159 7.07 -8.73 14.39
C ILE A 159 5.87 -9.61 14.07
N PHE A 160 4.90 -9.06 13.34
CA PHE A 160 3.75 -9.82 12.85
C PHE A 160 4.16 -10.89 11.86
N ILE A 161 3.51 -12.04 11.90
CA ILE A 161 3.83 -13.18 11.04
C ILE A 161 2.59 -13.73 10.32
N LYS A 162 2.81 -14.28 9.12
CA LYS A 162 1.87 -15.17 8.43
C LYS A 162 2.54 -16.47 8.08
N GLU A 163 1.72 -17.47 7.82
CA GLU A 163 2.16 -18.71 7.21
C GLU A 163 2.55 -18.49 5.74
N ALA A 164 3.80 -18.77 5.39
CA ALA A 164 4.27 -18.83 4.01
C ALA A 164 5.48 -19.76 3.90
N LYS A 165 5.45 -20.68 2.92
CA LYS A 165 6.49 -21.72 2.77
C LYS A 165 7.89 -21.13 2.66
N GLY A 166 8.83 -21.62 3.47
CA GLY A 166 10.23 -21.21 3.45
C GLY A 166 10.83 -21.02 4.84
N GLU A 167 12.12 -20.67 4.86
CA GLU A 167 12.88 -20.36 6.06
C GLU A 167 13.18 -18.86 6.06
N TRP A 168 12.57 -18.13 6.99
CA TRP A 168 12.57 -16.66 7.00
C TRP A 168 13.26 -16.06 8.23
N GLY A 169 14.04 -16.86 8.96
CA GLY A 169 14.69 -16.44 10.21
C GLY A 169 13.80 -16.55 11.47
N PHE A 170 12.63 -17.17 11.33
CA PHE A 170 11.72 -17.54 12.43
C PHE A 170 11.50 -19.06 12.41
N LYS A 171 10.38 -19.59 12.94
CA LYS A 171 10.06 -21.01 12.73
C LYS A 171 9.78 -21.27 11.25
N SER A 172 9.96 -22.53 10.86
CA SER A 172 9.70 -22.96 9.48
C SER A 172 8.29 -22.53 9.03
N ASN A 173 8.24 -21.92 7.85
CA ASN A 173 7.04 -21.37 7.21
C ASN A 173 6.41 -20.14 7.91
N GLU A 174 7.11 -19.45 8.80
CA GLU A 174 6.66 -18.18 9.39
C GLU A 174 7.33 -16.99 8.71
N PHE A 175 6.57 -16.24 7.92
CA PHE A 175 7.05 -15.07 7.19
C PHE A 175 6.61 -13.78 7.88
N PRO A 176 7.53 -12.83 8.12
CA PRO A 176 7.19 -11.59 8.79
C PRO A 176 6.42 -10.64 7.86
N ILE A 177 5.46 -9.89 8.40
CA ILE A 177 4.58 -9.02 7.64
C ILE A 177 4.72 -7.58 8.14
N ASP A 178 4.63 -6.64 7.20
CA ASP A 178 4.41 -5.24 7.52
C ASP A 178 3.18 -5.04 8.39
N ALA A 179 3.37 -4.27 9.48
CA ALA A 179 2.31 -3.89 10.40
C ALA A 179 1.17 -3.16 9.68
N ASN A 180 1.43 -2.51 8.55
CA ASN A 180 0.41 -1.88 7.71
C ASN A 180 -0.29 -2.84 6.74
N GLN A 181 0.16 -4.09 6.64
CA GLN A 181 -0.33 -5.07 5.67
C GLN A 181 -0.77 -6.39 6.30
N ILE A 182 -1.22 -6.38 7.55
CA ILE A 182 -1.54 -7.61 8.28
C ILE A 182 -2.76 -8.28 7.66
N VAL A 183 -2.59 -9.52 7.20
CA VAL A 183 -3.69 -10.32 6.67
C VAL A 183 -4.18 -11.25 7.78
N VAL A 184 -5.45 -11.10 8.16
CA VAL A 184 -6.09 -11.99 9.14
C VAL A 184 -6.45 -13.31 8.47
N LYS A 185 -6.02 -14.42 9.06
CA LYS A 185 -6.40 -15.79 8.67
C LYS A 185 -6.93 -16.49 9.92
N ASN A 186 -8.02 -17.25 9.78
CA ASN A 186 -8.67 -17.95 10.89
C ASN A 186 -9.08 -17.05 12.07
N ASN A 187 -9.43 -15.78 11.79
CA ASN A 187 -9.79 -14.78 12.80
C ASN A 187 -8.72 -14.56 13.88
N GLU A 188 -7.45 -14.77 13.56
CA GLU A 188 -6.34 -14.55 14.48
C GLU A 188 -5.21 -13.79 13.78
N ILE A 189 -4.44 -13.08 14.59
CA ILE A 189 -3.11 -12.60 14.22
C ILE A 189 -2.07 -13.14 15.18
N LYS A 190 -0.85 -13.28 14.67
CA LYS A 190 0.30 -13.75 15.43
C LYS A 190 1.46 -12.79 15.27
N PHE A 191 2.20 -12.57 16.34
CA PHE A 191 3.43 -11.79 16.31
C PHE A 191 4.43 -12.26 17.36
N TYR A 192 5.71 -12.11 17.05
CA TYR A 192 6.77 -12.25 18.04
C TYR A 192 6.97 -10.93 18.77
N GLN A 193 6.98 -10.99 20.10
CA GLN A 193 7.40 -9.89 20.95
C GLN A 193 8.78 -10.20 21.52
N TYR A 194 9.73 -9.32 21.28
CA TYR A 194 11.08 -9.37 21.84
C TYR A 194 11.29 -8.24 22.84
N ALA A 195 12.02 -8.52 23.90
CA ALA A 195 12.49 -7.48 24.82
C ALA A 195 13.79 -7.87 25.50
N THR A 196 14.56 -6.87 25.94
CA THR A 196 15.58 -7.05 26.95
C THR A 196 15.01 -6.72 28.32
N VAL A 197 15.30 -7.59 29.30
CA VAL A 197 14.89 -7.46 30.69
C VAL A 197 16.09 -7.77 31.60
N ASP A 198 16.00 -7.37 32.86
CA ASP A 198 16.93 -7.87 33.86
C ASP A 198 16.63 -9.33 34.20
N ILE A 199 17.69 -10.06 34.59
CA ILE A 199 17.56 -11.42 35.10
C ILE A 199 16.66 -11.41 36.35
N GLY A 200 15.70 -12.34 36.38
CA GLY A 200 14.68 -12.46 37.41
C GLY A 200 13.26 -12.28 36.90
N GLU A 201 12.34 -11.99 37.83
CA GLU A 201 10.91 -11.86 37.55
C GLU A 201 10.58 -10.59 36.77
N TYR A 202 9.68 -10.70 35.79
CA TYR A 202 9.13 -9.60 35.02
C TYR A 202 7.65 -9.83 34.72
N GLU A 203 6.92 -8.73 34.57
CA GLU A 203 5.55 -8.71 34.07
C GLU A 203 5.54 -8.03 32.70
N MET A 204 5.03 -8.72 31.67
CA MET A 204 4.80 -8.16 30.34
C MET A 204 3.30 -8.05 30.08
N VAL A 205 2.81 -6.82 29.92
CA VAL A 205 1.41 -6.51 29.60
C VAL A 205 1.32 -6.12 28.13
N ILE A 206 0.47 -6.80 27.38
CA ILE A 206 0.25 -6.57 25.96
C ILE A 206 -1.21 -6.16 25.77
N ASN A 207 -1.44 -4.98 25.21
CA ASN A 207 -2.76 -4.45 24.91
C ASN A 207 -2.91 -4.24 23.39
N ILE A 208 -4.05 -4.65 22.85
CA ILE A 208 -4.51 -4.21 21.53
C ILE A 208 -5.54 -3.11 21.75
N LEU A 209 -5.26 -1.94 21.19
CA LEU A 209 -6.05 -0.73 21.34
C LEU A 209 -6.76 -0.41 20.02
N SER A 210 -8.04 -0.02 20.08
CA SER A 210 -8.74 0.73 19.02
C SER A 210 -8.92 2.16 19.52
N GLY A 211 -8.21 3.12 18.92
CA GLY A 211 -8.17 4.49 19.44
C GLY A 211 -7.60 4.57 20.87
N LYS A 212 -8.48 4.73 21.87
CA LYS A 212 -8.12 4.77 23.30
C LYS A 212 -8.62 3.56 24.09
N GLU A 213 -9.42 2.70 23.48
CA GLU A 213 -10.08 1.58 24.15
C GLU A 213 -9.27 0.30 24.00
N VAL A 214 -9.06 -0.42 25.10
CA VAL A 214 -8.44 -1.74 25.11
C VAL A 214 -9.45 -2.75 24.57
N GLN A 215 -9.18 -3.29 23.39
CA GLN A 215 -10.00 -4.31 22.73
C GLN A 215 -9.60 -5.71 23.17
N TRP A 216 -8.32 -5.91 23.48
CA TRP A 216 -7.79 -7.18 23.94
C TRP A 216 -6.57 -6.93 24.83
N ASN A 217 -6.38 -7.77 25.85
CA ASN A 217 -5.19 -7.73 26.69
C ASN A 217 -4.63 -9.13 26.96
N LYS A 218 -3.36 -9.18 27.33
CA LYS A 218 -2.70 -10.36 27.89
C LYS A 218 -1.58 -9.93 28.82
N THR A 219 -1.55 -10.51 30.01
CA THR A 219 -0.46 -10.35 30.97
C THR A 219 0.34 -11.65 31.03
N ILE A 220 1.67 -11.52 30.97
CA ILE A 220 2.63 -12.62 31.09
C ILE A 220 3.50 -12.31 32.31
N ASN A 221 3.36 -13.15 33.34
CA ASN A 221 4.24 -13.13 34.51
C ASN A 221 5.22 -14.29 34.38
N SER A 222 6.52 -13.99 34.36
CA SER A 222 7.55 -15.00 34.17
C SER A 222 8.87 -14.56 34.82
N SER A 223 9.83 -15.48 34.89
CA SER A 223 11.19 -15.20 35.33
C SER A 223 12.15 -15.61 34.21
N SER A 224 13.16 -14.78 33.95
CA SER A 224 14.16 -15.03 32.91
C SER A 224 15.55 -15.19 33.50
N ASP A 225 16.25 -16.24 33.06
CA ASP A 225 17.69 -16.43 33.33
C ASP A 225 18.58 -15.76 32.26
N SER A 226 17.98 -15.27 31.16
CA SER A 226 18.64 -14.49 30.11
C SER A 226 18.18 -13.04 30.15
N ARG A 227 19.02 -12.12 29.65
CA ARG A 227 18.59 -10.74 29.40
C ARG A 227 17.59 -10.64 28.27
N ILE A 228 17.45 -11.65 27.40
CA ILE A 228 16.53 -11.62 26.27
C ILE A 228 15.33 -12.51 26.55
N VAL A 229 14.15 -11.94 26.34
CA VAL A 229 12.89 -12.68 26.37
C VAL A 229 12.18 -12.58 25.03
N SER A 230 11.57 -13.68 24.61
CA SER A 230 10.77 -13.72 23.38
C SER A 230 9.48 -14.49 23.60
N HIS A 231 8.37 -13.93 23.12
CA HIS A 231 7.04 -14.54 23.25
C HIS A 231 6.33 -14.54 21.91
N LEU A 232 5.77 -15.68 21.51
CA LEU A 232 4.83 -15.74 20.40
C LEU A 232 3.42 -15.46 20.90
N ILE A 233 2.84 -14.36 20.46
CA ILE A 233 1.53 -13.90 20.87
C ILE A 233 0.52 -14.25 19.77
N THR A 234 -0.64 -14.75 20.18
CA THR A 234 -1.79 -15.00 19.31
C THR A 234 -2.96 -14.17 19.83
N VAL A 235 -3.57 -13.38 18.95
CA VAL A 235 -4.67 -12.47 19.27
C VAL A 235 -5.88 -12.84 18.41
N PRO A 236 -7.03 -13.18 19.01
CA PRO A 236 -8.28 -13.33 18.29
C PRO A 236 -8.78 -11.97 17.79
N THR A 237 -9.23 -11.90 16.54
CA THR A 237 -9.66 -10.65 15.89
C THR A 237 -11.17 -10.55 15.70
N THR A 238 -11.96 -11.48 16.24
CA THR A 238 -13.42 -11.53 16.04
C THR A 238 -14.14 -10.29 16.53
N ASP A 239 -13.72 -9.77 17.69
CA ASP A 239 -14.41 -8.70 18.42
C ASP A 239 -13.59 -7.41 18.49
N ILE A 240 -12.50 -7.32 17.71
CA ILE A 240 -11.63 -6.14 17.68
C ILE A 240 -12.18 -5.11 16.69
N ASP A 241 -12.49 -3.91 17.18
CA ASP A 241 -12.72 -2.75 16.31
C ASP A 241 -11.44 -2.41 15.54
N LYS A 242 -11.55 -2.32 14.21
CA LYS A 242 -10.41 -2.22 13.30
C LYS A 242 -9.90 -0.80 13.07
N LYS A 243 -10.46 0.17 13.78
CA LYS A 243 -10.09 1.58 13.64
C LYS A 243 -8.84 1.93 14.46
N ASP A 244 -7.90 2.64 13.84
CA ASP A 244 -6.74 3.24 14.51
C ASP A 244 -6.02 2.27 15.48
N LEU A 245 -5.77 1.05 15.01
CA LEU A 245 -5.24 -0.05 15.81
C LEU A 245 -3.80 0.18 16.26
N LYS A 246 -3.51 -0.13 17.53
CA LYS A 246 -2.16 -0.13 18.10
C LYS A 246 -1.94 -1.35 18.97
N VAL A 247 -0.75 -1.95 18.89
CA VAL A 247 -0.25 -2.83 19.95
C VAL A 247 0.54 -1.97 20.91
N GLN A 248 0.21 -2.04 22.19
CA GLN A 248 1.00 -1.47 23.27
C GLN A 248 1.58 -2.62 24.10
N ILE A 249 2.89 -2.59 24.30
CA ILE A 249 3.61 -3.54 25.14
C ILE A 249 4.22 -2.76 26.28
N SER A 250 4.00 -3.24 27.50
CA SER A 250 4.60 -2.68 28.71
C SER A 250 5.32 -3.78 29.47
N ILE A 251 6.51 -3.46 29.99
CA ILE A 251 7.28 -4.35 30.87
C ILE A 251 7.43 -3.66 32.22
N ASN A 252 7.01 -4.36 33.27
CA ASN A 252 7.13 -3.93 34.65
C ASN A 252 8.14 -4.82 35.38
N GLN A 253 9.22 -4.22 35.87
CA GLN A 253 10.29 -4.91 36.58
C GLN A 253 11.04 -3.95 37.51
N LYS A 254 11.36 -4.38 38.74
CA LYS A 254 12.13 -3.60 39.74
C LYS A 254 11.63 -2.15 39.93
N ASN A 255 10.31 -1.96 39.96
CA ASN A 255 9.63 -0.65 40.05
C ASN A 255 9.86 0.28 38.84
N SER A 256 10.40 -0.21 37.73
CA SER A 256 10.38 0.49 36.44
C SER A 256 9.28 -0.08 35.57
N THR A 257 8.59 0.78 34.84
CA THR A 257 7.64 0.37 33.79
C THR A 257 8.02 1.05 32.50
N GLU A 258 8.43 0.26 31.52
CA GLU A 258 8.74 0.73 30.18
C GLU A 258 7.60 0.34 29.24
N SER A 259 7.31 1.17 28.24
CA SER A 259 6.22 0.91 27.29
C SER A 259 6.57 1.34 25.87
N ARG A 260 6.16 0.52 24.90
CA ARG A 260 6.30 0.79 23.47
C ARG A 260 4.98 0.50 22.76
N SER A 261 4.65 1.34 21.79
CA SER A 261 3.42 1.21 21.00
C SER A 261 3.73 1.22 19.51
N LEU A 262 3.17 0.27 18.78
CA LEU A 262 3.24 0.19 17.32
C LEU A 262 1.83 0.25 16.72
N GLY A 263 1.62 1.18 15.79
CA GLY A 263 0.40 1.23 14.98
C GLY A 263 0.39 0.12 13.94
N PHE A 264 -0.75 -0.54 13.76
CA PHE A 264 -0.90 -1.57 12.75
C PHE A 264 -2.25 -1.47 12.06
N ARG A 265 -2.39 -2.09 10.89
CA ARG A 265 -3.63 -2.10 10.11
C ARG A 265 -3.82 -3.44 9.45
N PHE A 266 -5.07 -3.89 9.40
CA PHE A 266 -5.43 -5.06 8.63
C PHE A 266 -5.46 -4.71 7.15
N ARG A 267 -4.71 -5.46 6.33
CA ARG A 267 -4.88 -5.46 4.89
C ARG A 267 -6.18 -6.18 4.57
N ASN A 268 -7.15 -5.42 4.09
CA ASN A 268 -8.35 -6.04 3.54
C ASN A 268 -8.00 -6.63 2.17
N SER A 269 -7.70 -7.94 2.15
CA SER A 269 -7.27 -8.66 0.94
C SER A 269 -8.34 -8.66 -0.18
N PHE A 270 -9.57 -8.26 0.14
CA PHE A 270 -10.68 -8.13 -0.80
C PHE A 270 -10.93 -6.69 -1.25
N MET A 271 -10.20 -5.70 -0.74
CA MET A 271 -10.33 -4.30 -1.16
C MET A 271 -9.06 -3.83 -1.85
N PRO A 272 -9.15 -2.96 -2.86
CA PRO A 272 -8.01 -2.25 -3.38
C PRO A 272 -7.33 -1.44 -2.27
N ASP A 273 -6.00 -1.31 -2.32
CA ASP A 273 -5.22 -0.59 -1.30
C ASP A 273 -5.61 0.91 -1.20
N SER A 274 -6.31 1.47 -2.20
CA SER A 274 -6.88 2.82 -2.16
C SER A 274 -8.06 2.98 -1.18
N ILE A 275 -8.64 1.87 -0.71
CA ILE A 275 -9.75 1.87 0.24
C ILE A 275 -9.22 1.66 1.65
N ASN A 276 -9.27 2.72 2.46
CA ASN A 276 -8.91 2.68 3.88
C ASN A 276 -10.13 2.75 4.82
N ASN A 277 -11.33 2.99 4.28
CA ASN A 277 -12.55 3.17 5.05
C ASN A 277 -13.74 2.50 4.34
N ILE A 278 -14.28 1.45 4.95
CA ILE A 278 -15.41 0.65 4.44
C ILE A 278 -16.68 1.48 4.25
N ASP A 279 -16.96 2.45 5.14
CA ASP A 279 -18.15 3.29 5.05
C ASP A 279 -18.08 4.26 3.89
N LEU A 280 -16.90 4.85 3.68
CA LEU A 280 -16.63 5.70 2.53
C LEU A 280 -16.73 4.89 1.24
N ALA A 281 -16.12 3.70 1.21
CA ALA A 281 -16.16 2.80 0.07
C ALA A 281 -17.60 2.41 -0.31
N LEU A 282 -18.42 2.03 0.67
CA LEU A 282 -19.82 1.68 0.47
C LEU A 282 -20.66 2.89 0.03
N SER A 283 -20.34 4.09 0.53
CA SER A 283 -20.97 5.33 0.07
C SER A 283 -20.63 5.62 -1.39
N GLN A 284 -19.38 5.42 -1.79
CA GLN A 284 -18.91 5.58 -3.17
C GLN A 284 -19.55 4.56 -4.11
N MET A 285 -19.93 3.37 -3.65
CA MET A 285 -20.68 2.39 -4.45
C MET A 285 -22.12 2.80 -4.77
N SER A 286 -22.61 3.94 -4.24
CA SER A 286 -23.96 4.43 -4.50
C SER A 286 -24.35 4.42 -5.99
N TYR A 287 -23.41 4.68 -6.91
CA TYR A 287 -23.65 4.65 -8.36
C TYR A 287 -23.95 3.27 -8.96
N ILE A 288 -23.52 2.20 -8.29
CA ILE A 288 -23.61 0.82 -8.80
C ILE A 288 -24.52 -0.09 -7.96
N LEU A 289 -24.90 0.33 -6.75
CA LEU A 289 -25.81 -0.43 -5.89
C LEU A 289 -27.26 -0.32 -6.37
N THR A 290 -27.98 -1.45 -6.37
CA THR A 290 -29.42 -1.47 -6.67
C THR A 290 -30.24 -0.86 -5.52
N PRO A 291 -31.51 -0.47 -5.75
CA PRO A 291 -32.37 0.04 -4.69
C PRO A 291 -32.49 -0.91 -3.47
N GLU A 292 -32.53 -2.22 -3.71
CA GLU A 292 -32.61 -3.25 -2.68
C GLU A 292 -31.30 -3.31 -1.87
N GLU A 293 -30.15 -3.34 -2.55
CA GLU A 293 -28.83 -3.33 -1.93
C GLU A 293 -28.62 -2.05 -1.10
N ARG A 294 -29.06 -0.88 -1.57
CA ARG A 294 -29.01 0.37 -0.80
C ARG A 294 -29.90 0.30 0.45
N LYS A 295 -31.06 -0.34 0.37
CA LYS A 295 -31.98 -0.51 1.50
C LYS A 295 -31.44 -1.51 2.53
N GLU A 296 -30.79 -2.57 2.08
CA GLU A 296 -30.08 -3.53 2.93
C GLU A 296 -28.93 -2.84 3.65
N LEU A 297 -28.04 -2.16 2.92
CA LEU A 297 -26.89 -1.45 3.46
C LEU A 297 -27.26 -0.47 4.59
N LYS A 298 -28.36 0.28 4.44
CA LYS A 298 -28.85 1.22 5.47
C LYS A 298 -29.23 0.55 6.80
N LYS A 299 -29.52 -0.75 6.80
CA LYS A 299 -29.95 -1.50 7.99
C LYS A 299 -28.81 -2.31 8.63
N LEU A 300 -27.66 -2.43 7.96
CA LEU A 300 -26.55 -3.25 8.43
C LEU A 300 -25.82 -2.62 9.62
N LYS A 301 -25.39 -3.47 10.55
CA LYS A 301 -24.45 -3.09 11.60
C LYS A 301 -23.05 -2.93 11.00
N GLN A 302 -22.18 -2.21 11.71
CA GLN A 302 -20.80 -1.97 11.26
C GLN A 302 -20.03 -3.27 10.98
N SER A 303 -20.23 -4.30 11.82
CA SER A 303 -19.60 -5.63 11.67
C SER A 303 -19.97 -6.33 10.36
N ASP A 304 -21.15 -6.03 9.79
CA ASP A 304 -21.69 -6.75 8.63
C ASP A 304 -21.37 -6.07 7.30
N LYS A 305 -20.94 -4.81 7.34
CA LYS A 305 -20.65 -3.98 6.15
C LYS A 305 -19.54 -4.55 5.28
N GLU A 306 -18.48 -5.10 5.86
CA GLU A 306 -17.40 -5.75 5.10
C GLU A 306 -17.91 -6.98 4.33
N ASN A 307 -18.78 -7.78 4.95
CA ASN A 307 -19.34 -8.96 4.30
C ASN A 307 -20.30 -8.57 3.16
N PHE A 308 -21.11 -7.53 3.37
CA PHE A 308 -21.95 -6.97 2.32
C PHE A 308 -21.10 -6.46 1.14
N PHE A 309 -20.04 -5.70 1.41
CA PHE A 309 -19.11 -5.21 0.38
C PHE A 309 -18.52 -6.36 -0.45
N LYS A 310 -18.00 -7.40 0.22
CA LYS A 310 -17.44 -8.58 -0.44
C LYS A 310 -18.47 -9.27 -1.34
N LYS A 311 -19.69 -9.48 -0.86
CA LYS A 311 -20.78 -10.11 -1.64
C LYS A 311 -21.19 -9.26 -2.83
N ALA A 312 -21.35 -7.95 -2.63
CA ALA A 312 -21.74 -7.01 -3.67
C ALA A 312 -20.74 -6.97 -4.83
N TRP A 313 -19.44 -7.01 -4.53
CA TRP A 313 -18.39 -7.06 -5.55
C TRP A 313 -18.22 -8.44 -6.15
N ALA A 314 -18.28 -9.53 -5.37
CA ALA A 314 -18.21 -10.88 -5.91
C ALA A 314 -19.30 -11.15 -6.97
N ARG A 315 -20.52 -10.60 -6.77
CA ARG A 315 -21.61 -10.68 -7.77
C ARG A 315 -21.29 -9.95 -9.09
N ARG A 316 -20.40 -8.97 -9.04
CA ARG A 316 -20.02 -8.09 -10.16
C ARG A 316 -18.65 -8.44 -10.75
N ASP A 317 -18.02 -9.52 -10.28
CA ASP A 317 -16.70 -9.94 -10.75
C ASP A 317 -16.79 -10.50 -12.18
N PRO A 318 -16.18 -9.84 -13.19
CA PRO A 318 -16.20 -10.34 -14.56
C PRO A 318 -15.36 -11.61 -14.73
N LYS A 319 -14.36 -11.83 -13.86
CA LYS A 319 -13.45 -12.98 -13.93
C LYS A 319 -13.22 -13.58 -12.54
N PRO A 320 -14.19 -14.35 -12.02
CA PRO A 320 -14.13 -14.96 -10.69
C PRO A 320 -12.95 -15.93 -10.48
N ASP A 321 -12.37 -16.43 -11.58
CA ASP A 321 -11.21 -17.34 -11.54
C ASP A 321 -9.90 -16.63 -11.19
N THR A 322 -9.90 -15.30 -11.17
CA THR A 322 -8.74 -14.50 -10.80
C THR A 322 -8.78 -14.15 -9.31
N LYS A 323 -7.61 -13.86 -8.72
CA LYS A 323 -7.53 -13.48 -7.30
C LYS A 323 -8.02 -12.05 -7.02
N ILE A 324 -8.28 -11.26 -8.06
CA ILE A 324 -8.55 -9.82 -7.97
C ILE A 324 -9.75 -9.51 -8.85
N ASN A 325 -10.76 -8.84 -8.31
CA ASN A 325 -11.89 -8.38 -9.10
C ASN A 325 -11.47 -7.15 -9.93
N GLU A 326 -11.30 -7.30 -11.24
CA GLU A 326 -10.79 -6.22 -12.08
C GLU A 326 -11.75 -5.03 -12.18
N LEU A 327 -13.07 -5.28 -12.12
CA LEU A 327 -14.06 -4.21 -12.16
C LEU A 327 -14.00 -3.35 -10.89
N MET A 328 -13.80 -3.97 -9.73
CA MET A 328 -13.61 -3.27 -8.47
C MET A 328 -12.34 -2.42 -8.49
N ASP A 329 -11.22 -2.99 -8.94
CA ASP A 329 -9.95 -2.28 -9.08
C ASP A 329 -10.11 -1.04 -9.97
N GLU A 330 -10.75 -1.20 -11.14
CA GLU A 330 -11.00 -0.10 -12.06
C GLU A 330 -11.94 0.96 -11.46
N TYR A 331 -13.04 0.54 -10.82
CA TYR A 331 -14.00 1.44 -10.18
C TYR A 331 -13.32 2.34 -9.15
N TYR A 332 -12.53 1.75 -8.25
CA TYR A 332 -11.85 2.54 -7.21
C TYR A 332 -10.64 3.31 -7.72
N ALA A 333 -10.02 2.90 -8.83
CA ALA A 333 -9.05 3.73 -9.54
C ALA A 333 -9.71 5.00 -10.11
N ARG A 334 -10.92 4.88 -10.68
CA ARG A 334 -11.70 6.04 -11.15
C ARG A 334 -12.11 6.94 -9.99
N VAL A 335 -12.61 6.38 -8.89
CA VAL A 335 -12.94 7.14 -7.67
C VAL A 335 -11.72 7.94 -7.18
N ALA A 336 -10.56 7.30 -7.05
CA ALA A 336 -9.33 7.97 -6.61
C ALA A 336 -8.94 9.12 -7.55
N PHE A 337 -9.05 8.91 -8.87
CA PHE A 337 -8.82 9.96 -9.85
C PHE A 337 -9.78 11.15 -9.66
N THR A 338 -11.07 10.87 -9.44
CA THR A 338 -12.06 11.94 -9.22
C THR A 338 -11.80 12.72 -7.95
N GLU A 339 -11.34 12.07 -6.88
CA GLU A 339 -10.97 12.75 -5.64
C GLU A 339 -9.80 13.73 -5.85
N GLU A 340 -8.81 13.35 -6.65
CA GLU A 340 -7.66 14.22 -6.92
C GLU A 340 -8.02 15.39 -7.86
N ASN A 341 -8.92 15.17 -8.82
CA ASN A 341 -9.14 16.11 -9.92
C ASN A 341 -10.42 16.95 -9.80
N PHE A 342 -11.46 16.45 -9.12
CA PHE A 342 -12.81 17.05 -9.12
C PHE A 342 -13.35 17.43 -7.74
N SER A 343 -12.51 17.42 -6.70
CA SER A 343 -12.92 17.77 -5.32
C SER A 343 -13.15 19.26 -5.07
N ARG A 344 -12.91 20.14 -6.05
CA ARG A 344 -13.06 21.59 -5.86
C ARG A 344 -14.54 21.95 -5.73
N GLY A 345 -14.89 22.67 -4.66
CA GLY A 345 -16.27 23.15 -4.43
C GLY A 345 -17.29 22.08 -4.03
N THR A 346 -16.86 20.82 -3.81
CA THR A 346 -17.75 19.71 -3.46
C THR A 346 -17.27 18.97 -2.19
N ALA A 347 -18.15 18.17 -1.57
CA ALA A 347 -17.82 17.33 -0.40
C ALA A 347 -17.08 16.03 -0.79
N GLY A 348 -16.15 16.11 -1.75
CA GLY A 348 -15.41 15.00 -2.35
C GLY A 348 -15.69 14.86 -3.84
N GLY A 349 -14.63 14.72 -4.63
CA GLY A 349 -14.69 14.68 -6.08
C GLY A 349 -15.54 13.55 -6.66
N TRP A 350 -15.68 12.41 -5.96
CA TRP A 350 -16.59 11.34 -6.36
C TRP A 350 -18.05 11.79 -6.37
N ARG A 351 -18.43 12.79 -5.56
CA ARG A 351 -19.78 13.37 -5.49
C ARG A 351 -20.02 14.49 -6.50
N SER A 352 -18.97 15.00 -7.14
CA SER A 352 -19.12 16.01 -8.18
C SER A 352 -19.81 15.42 -9.40
N ASP A 353 -20.45 16.26 -10.19
CA ASP A 353 -21.15 15.80 -11.39
C ASP A 353 -20.16 15.22 -12.42
N MET A 354 -19.00 15.86 -12.60
CA MET A 354 -17.89 15.33 -13.41
C MET A 354 -17.39 13.99 -12.84
N GLY A 355 -17.27 13.88 -11.52
CA GLY A 355 -16.83 12.66 -10.86
C GLY A 355 -17.81 11.49 -11.05
N MET A 356 -19.11 11.75 -10.92
CA MET A 356 -20.16 10.77 -11.19
C MET A 356 -20.05 10.22 -12.62
N ILE A 357 -19.98 11.11 -13.62
CA ILE A 357 -19.86 10.70 -15.03
C ILE A 357 -18.55 9.92 -15.25
N PHE A 358 -17.43 10.39 -14.71
CA PHE A 358 -16.14 9.71 -14.86
C PHE A 358 -16.12 8.32 -14.20
N ILE A 359 -16.75 8.15 -13.03
CA ILE A 359 -16.83 6.85 -12.36
C ILE A 359 -17.65 5.87 -13.20
N LEU A 360 -18.82 6.29 -13.70
CA LEU A 360 -19.73 5.46 -14.49
C LEU A 360 -19.15 5.08 -15.86
N PHE A 361 -18.63 6.06 -16.60
CA PHE A 361 -18.26 5.89 -18.00
C PHE A 361 -16.75 5.79 -18.23
N GLY A 362 -15.94 6.12 -17.23
CA GLY A 362 -14.49 6.12 -17.32
C GLY A 362 -13.96 7.42 -17.88
N LYS A 363 -12.78 7.35 -18.50
CA LYS A 363 -12.17 8.51 -19.15
C LYS A 363 -12.89 8.80 -20.48
N PRO A 364 -13.24 10.06 -20.77
CA PRO A 364 -13.82 10.42 -22.06
C PRO A 364 -12.81 10.23 -23.21
N ASP A 365 -13.35 9.98 -24.40
CA ASP A 365 -12.58 9.87 -25.64
C ASP A 365 -12.05 11.23 -26.09
N ASP A 366 -12.87 12.28 -25.93
CA ASP A 366 -12.51 13.67 -26.22
C ASP A 366 -13.10 14.64 -25.20
N ILE A 367 -12.41 15.78 -25.01
CA ILE A 367 -12.80 16.84 -24.08
C ILE A 367 -12.71 18.18 -24.81
N GLN A 368 -13.83 18.90 -24.90
CA GLN A 368 -13.87 20.27 -25.39
C GLN A 368 -14.05 21.25 -24.23
N ARG A 369 -13.24 22.31 -24.22
CA ARG A 369 -13.29 23.35 -23.19
C ARG A 369 -13.54 24.70 -23.84
N TYR A 370 -14.47 25.44 -23.26
CA TYR A 370 -14.76 26.80 -23.66
C TYR A 370 -14.77 27.71 -22.43
N SER A 371 -13.79 28.62 -22.35
CA SER A 371 -13.76 29.68 -21.35
C SER A 371 -13.92 31.03 -22.05
N SER A 372 -14.93 31.81 -21.69
CA SER A 372 -15.07 33.17 -22.19
C SER A 372 -14.20 34.11 -21.36
N MET A 373 -13.41 34.99 -21.99
CA MET A 373 -12.68 36.04 -21.27
C MET A 373 -13.61 37.14 -20.70
N GLN A 374 -14.85 37.23 -21.17
CA GLN A 374 -15.82 38.27 -20.80
C GLN A 374 -16.85 37.81 -19.77
N SER A 375 -16.88 36.51 -19.45
CA SER A 375 -17.85 35.92 -18.55
C SER A 375 -17.15 34.91 -17.65
N ASN A 376 -17.52 34.84 -16.37
CA ASN A 376 -16.93 33.88 -15.42
C ASN A 376 -17.34 32.42 -15.69
N TYR A 377 -18.11 32.15 -16.76
CA TYR A 377 -18.54 30.81 -17.14
C TYR A 377 -17.44 30.05 -17.88
N SER A 378 -17.12 28.87 -17.38
CA SER A 378 -16.32 27.86 -18.07
C SER A 378 -17.18 26.65 -18.40
N TYR A 379 -17.15 26.21 -19.65
CA TYR A 379 -17.85 25.02 -20.12
C TYR A 379 -16.85 23.92 -20.43
N GLU A 380 -17.21 22.69 -20.08
CA GLU A 380 -16.47 21.50 -20.45
C GLU A 380 -17.44 20.45 -20.98
N THR A 381 -17.20 19.92 -22.18
CA THR A 381 -18.00 18.87 -22.80
C THR A 381 -17.16 17.63 -23.00
N TRP A 382 -17.66 16.50 -22.50
CA TRP A 382 -17.01 15.19 -22.57
C TRP A 382 -17.74 14.31 -23.57
N TYR A 383 -16.98 13.71 -24.49
CA TYR A 383 -17.51 12.82 -25.51
C TYR A 383 -17.10 11.37 -25.24
N TYR A 384 -18.08 10.46 -25.33
CA TYR A 384 -17.90 9.01 -25.21
C TYR A 384 -18.45 8.34 -26.47
N PHE A 385 -17.59 8.17 -27.46
CA PHE A 385 -17.96 7.67 -28.78
C PHE A 385 -18.40 6.21 -28.75
N SER A 386 -17.81 5.40 -27.86
CA SER A 386 -18.15 3.98 -27.73
C SER A 386 -19.60 3.72 -27.31
N ILE A 387 -20.21 4.68 -26.59
CA ILE A 387 -21.60 4.61 -26.12
C ILE A 387 -22.50 5.66 -26.77
N GLY A 388 -21.95 6.49 -27.68
CA GLY A 388 -22.69 7.53 -28.38
C GLY A 388 -23.29 8.59 -27.45
N GLN A 389 -22.59 8.95 -26.37
CA GLN A 389 -23.07 9.92 -25.37
C GLN A 389 -22.12 11.10 -25.25
N GLU A 390 -22.67 12.26 -24.89
CA GLU A 390 -21.93 13.45 -24.51
C GLU A 390 -22.47 14.02 -23.19
N PHE A 391 -21.58 14.62 -22.41
CA PHE A 391 -21.92 15.25 -21.14
C PHE A 391 -21.35 16.65 -21.10
N ALA A 392 -22.20 17.65 -20.93
CA ALA A 392 -21.77 19.05 -20.84
C ALA A 392 -21.86 19.54 -19.40
N PHE A 393 -20.81 20.22 -18.95
CA PHE A 393 -20.68 20.77 -17.61
C PHE A 393 -20.44 22.28 -17.67
N ILE A 394 -20.94 23.00 -16.67
CA ILE A 394 -20.68 24.44 -16.50
C ILE A 394 -20.16 24.73 -15.10
N ASP A 395 -19.13 25.56 -15.01
CA ASP A 395 -18.74 26.24 -13.77
C ASP A 395 -19.34 27.63 -13.77
N ASP A 396 -20.41 27.82 -12.99
CA ASP A 396 -21.17 29.06 -12.93
C ASP A 396 -20.41 30.21 -12.23
N TYR A 397 -19.39 29.88 -11.43
CA TYR A 397 -18.75 30.83 -10.52
C TYR A 397 -17.22 30.92 -10.66
N GLY A 398 -16.61 30.08 -11.49
CA GLY A 398 -15.15 30.06 -11.70
C GLY A 398 -14.36 29.41 -10.56
N PHE A 399 -15.03 28.67 -9.66
CA PHE A 399 -14.40 28.01 -8.50
C PHE A 399 -14.00 26.56 -8.79
N GLY A 400 -14.25 26.07 -10.01
CA GLY A 400 -14.03 24.70 -10.43
C GLY A 400 -15.11 23.71 -10.00
N ASP A 401 -16.29 24.19 -9.56
CA ASP A 401 -17.46 23.35 -9.25
C ASP A 401 -18.33 23.18 -10.51
N TYR A 402 -17.88 22.31 -11.40
CA TYR A 402 -18.56 22.02 -12.66
C TYR A 402 -19.82 21.18 -12.43
N ARG A 403 -20.98 21.71 -12.87
CA ARG A 403 -22.30 21.09 -12.77
C ARG A 403 -22.78 20.55 -14.11
N LEU A 404 -23.37 19.36 -14.11
CA LEU A 404 -23.92 18.72 -15.29
C LEU A 404 -25.11 19.53 -15.83
N ARG A 405 -25.04 19.91 -17.10
CA ARG A 405 -26.09 20.62 -17.84
C ARG A 405 -26.72 19.77 -18.94
N TYR A 406 -25.99 18.79 -19.47
CA TYR A 406 -26.52 17.86 -20.48
C TYR A 406 -26.00 16.45 -20.25
N PRO A 407 -26.83 15.40 -20.36
CA PRO A 407 -28.28 15.46 -20.60
C PRO A 407 -29.03 16.07 -19.40
N PHE A 408 -30.18 16.69 -19.65
CA PHE A 408 -31.01 17.22 -18.56
C PHE A 408 -31.52 16.07 -17.68
N VAL A 409 -31.03 16.03 -16.44
CA VAL A 409 -31.57 15.13 -15.41
C VAL A 409 -32.68 15.90 -14.70
N TYR A 410 -33.95 15.56 -14.98
CA TYR A 410 -35.13 16.15 -14.33
C TYR A 410 -35.34 15.65 -12.91
#